data_AF-A0AA39S056-F1
#
_entry.id   AF-A0AA39S056-F1
#
_cell.length_a   1.000
_cell.length_b   1.000
_cell.length_c   1.000
_cell.angle_alpha   90.00
_cell.angle_beta   90.00
_cell.angle_gamma   90.00
#
_symmetry.space_group_name_H-M   'P 1'
#
loop_
_entity.id
_entity.type
_entity.pdbx_description
1 polymer ?
#
loop_
_entity_poly.entity_id
_entity_poly.type
_entity_poly.pdbx_seq_one_letter_code
_entity_poly.pdbx_strand_id
1 'polypeptide(L)'
;MISALAHGYGEEAINIFNNMVRSSVKPYRITLVVVLNACSHSGLVQEGVRYFESMTCDHGIVRNQEHYACLIDLMGRAGCFDRLIKQLEKMPCELDGRLWNAILGVCRIHGNIELGRKAAERLMELEPQSSAAYVLLSNHCSIQMVFQLIHLDDSDRKFFLMRKSLVRPTPFKPKVETKEEEEEKLHNTAFLLLLLQLLQHHHLRRKIMGAQISKQKEKRKSVSTEKKTLCDLSGSCGTDFPGCDYKPKDRKNWMSELNPEKLHINQIVWPGTHDSATNKIGIPCITRPFAQCQSLSIYKQLCLGTRVVDVRIQEDRRVCHGILKTYNVDVVLNDVKRFLSETQSEVIILEIRTEFGHEDPAEFDKYLEQQLGEFLIHQDDHVFQKPISELLPKRVICIWKPRKSPQAKPGGPLWSSGYLKDNWIDTDLPSTKFDSNLKHLKDQPPVSSRKFFYRVENTVTPQADNPIVCVQPVTSRIHGYARLFITQCHSQGCADRLQIFSTDFIDGDFVDACAGATHARIEGKA
;
A
#
# COMPACT_ATOMS: atom_id res chain seq x y z
N MET A 1 23.58 24.38 -31.30
CA MET A 1 24.37 23.18 -31.64
C MET A 1 24.73 22.37 -30.40
N ILE A 2 25.27 22.95 -29.32
CA ILE A 2 25.57 22.22 -28.07
C ILE A 2 24.30 21.80 -27.28
N SER A 3 23.21 22.59 -27.32
CA SER A 3 21.95 22.32 -26.60
C SER A 3 21.27 20.98 -26.94
N ALA A 4 21.53 20.41 -28.13
CA ALA A 4 20.95 19.14 -28.56
C ALA A 4 21.61 17.91 -27.90
N LEU A 5 22.73 18.09 -27.21
CA LEU A 5 23.54 17.01 -26.62
C LEU A 5 23.30 16.81 -25.11
N ALA A 6 22.35 17.54 -24.52
CA ALA A 6 22.04 17.47 -23.09
C ALA A 6 21.45 16.12 -22.64
N HIS A 7 21.10 15.21 -23.57
CA HIS A 7 20.44 13.93 -23.29
C HIS A 7 21.34 12.73 -23.61
N GLY A 8 22.42 12.54 -22.83
CA GLY A 8 23.22 11.31 -22.85
C GLY A 8 24.40 11.24 -23.84
N TYR A 9 24.79 12.38 -24.45
CA TYR A 9 25.96 12.50 -25.34
C TYR A 9 27.05 13.37 -24.69
N GLY A 10 27.47 12.97 -23.48
CA GLY A 10 28.37 13.75 -22.63
C GLY A 10 29.75 13.98 -23.25
N GLU A 11 30.33 12.97 -23.87
CA GLU A 11 31.66 13.06 -24.49
C GLU A 11 31.65 13.98 -25.72
N GLU A 12 30.60 13.92 -26.53
CA GLU A 12 30.43 14.80 -27.68
C GLU A 12 30.22 16.26 -27.26
N ALA A 13 29.42 16.49 -26.21
CA ALA A 13 29.22 17.84 -25.67
C ALA A 13 30.54 18.45 -25.16
N ILE A 14 31.36 17.64 -24.48
CA ILE A 14 32.70 18.00 -24.02
C ILE A 14 33.62 18.31 -25.20
N ASN A 15 33.63 17.48 -26.24
CA ASN A 15 34.47 17.68 -27.42
C ASN A 15 34.13 18.98 -28.16
N ILE A 16 32.85 19.30 -28.33
CA ILE A 16 32.42 20.55 -28.95
C ILE A 16 32.78 21.74 -28.07
N PHE A 17 32.62 21.64 -26.74
CA PHE A 17 33.06 22.68 -25.81
C PHE A 17 34.57 22.94 -25.89
N ASN A 18 35.38 21.88 -25.89
CA ASN A 18 36.83 22.01 -25.98
C ASN A 18 37.26 22.63 -27.32
N ASN A 19 36.60 22.27 -28.43
CA ASN A 19 36.85 22.88 -29.74
C ASN A 19 36.45 24.36 -29.77
N MET A 20 35.36 24.74 -29.11
CA MET A 20 34.96 26.15 -28.95
C MET A 20 36.05 26.96 -28.23
N VAL A 21 36.58 26.44 -27.12
CA VAL A 21 37.64 27.08 -26.34
C VAL A 21 38.95 27.16 -27.15
N ARG A 22 39.33 26.09 -27.85
CA ARG A 22 40.52 26.07 -28.74
C ARG A 22 40.43 27.08 -29.88
N SER A 23 39.24 27.29 -30.41
CA SER A 23 38.95 28.32 -31.43
C SER A 23 38.86 29.74 -30.85
N SER A 24 39.33 29.97 -29.61
CA SER A 24 39.30 31.26 -28.92
C SER A 24 37.90 31.85 -28.73
N VAL A 25 36.85 31.03 -28.84
CA VAL A 25 35.47 31.45 -28.58
C VAL A 25 35.20 31.30 -27.09
N LYS A 26 34.89 32.42 -26.42
CA LYS A 26 34.65 32.41 -24.98
C LYS A 26 33.32 31.70 -24.64
N PRO A 27 33.32 30.71 -23.73
CA PRO A 27 32.09 30.09 -23.27
C PRO A 27 31.20 31.11 -22.55
N TYR A 28 29.89 30.91 -22.66
CA TYR A 28 28.89 31.71 -21.94
C TYR A 28 28.22 30.86 -20.85
N ARG A 29 27.51 31.50 -19.91
CA ARG A 29 26.84 30.81 -18.79
C ARG A 29 25.99 29.60 -19.25
N ILE A 30 25.22 29.77 -20.32
CA ILE A 30 24.32 28.72 -20.85
C ILE A 30 25.12 27.55 -21.42
N THR A 31 26.28 27.80 -22.04
CA THR A 31 27.13 26.77 -22.61
C THR A 31 27.57 25.76 -21.54
N LEU A 32 27.95 26.26 -20.36
CA LEU A 32 28.40 25.41 -19.25
C LEU A 32 27.24 24.67 -18.57
N VAL A 33 26.05 25.27 -18.45
CA VAL A 33 24.85 24.54 -18.00
C VAL A 33 24.59 23.32 -18.89
N VAL A 34 24.72 23.46 -20.21
CA VAL A 34 24.51 22.34 -21.14
C VAL A 34 25.59 21.27 -20.98
N VAL A 35 26.85 21.66 -20.85
CA VAL A 35 27.96 20.70 -20.62
C VAL A 35 27.77 19.94 -19.30
N LEU A 36 27.40 20.63 -18.21
CA LEU A 36 27.16 20.01 -16.90
C LEU A 36 25.98 19.05 -16.92
N ASN A 37 24.87 19.40 -17.59
CA ASN A 37 23.73 18.48 -17.77
C ASN A 37 24.12 17.25 -18.61
N ALA A 38 24.87 17.43 -19.69
CA ALA A 38 25.35 16.32 -20.50
C ALA A 38 26.26 15.38 -19.69
N CYS A 39 27.12 15.92 -18.82
CA CYS A 39 27.91 15.14 -17.88
C CYS A 39 27.03 14.39 -16.86
N SER A 40 25.99 15.04 -16.32
CA SER A 40 25.06 14.45 -15.35
C SER A 40 24.34 13.23 -15.94
N HIS A 41 23.77 13.39 -17.13
CA HIS A 41 23.04 12.34 -17.82
C HIS A 41 23.93 11.20 -18.33
N SER A 42 25.23 11.44 -18.51
CA SER A 42 26.20 10.45 -18.99
C SER A 42 27.06 9.85 -17.87
N GLY A 43 26.83 10.23 -16.60
CA GLY A 43 27.61 9.74 -15.46
C GLY A 43 29.07 10.22 -15.42
N LEU A 44 29.43 11.26 -16.17
CA LEU A 44 30.79 11.82 -16.26
C LEU A 44 31.06 12.78 -15.08
N VAL A 45 31.06 12.24 -13.86
CA VAL A 45 31.11 13.01 -12.61
C VAL A 45 32.41 13.80 -12.47
N GLN A 46 33.55 13.21 -12.84
CA GLN A 46 34.85 13.85 -12.66
C GLN A 46 35.02 15.04 -13.62
N GLU A 47 34.61 14.85 -14.87
CA GLU A 47 34.62 15.85 -15.92
C GLU A 47 33.66 16.99 -15.59
N GLY A 48 32.42 16.66 -15.18
CA GLY A 48 31.43 17.67 -14.79
C GLY A 48 31.90 18.53 -13.61
N VAL A 49 32.52 17.93 -12.58
CA VAL A 49 33.11 18.69 -11.46
C VAL A 49 34.26 19.58 -11.95
N ARG A 50 35.14 19.07 -12.82
CA ARG A 50 36.25 19.87 -13.40
C ARG A 50 35.71 21.08 -14.16
N TYR A 51 34.68 20.92 -14.98
CA TYR A 51 34.06 22.04 -15.71
C TYR A 51 33.31 23.02 -14.80
N PHE A 52 32.73 22.54 -13.70
CA PHE A 52 32.12 23.40 -12.69
C PHE A 52 33.19 24.25 -11.95
N GLU A 53 34.37 23.69 -11.72
CA GLU A 53 35.50 24.37 -11.10
C GLU A 53 36.15 25.39 -12.05
N SER A 54 36.35 25.03 -13.33
CA SER A 54 36.96 25.90 -14.35
C SER A 54 36.14 27.16 -14.66
N MET A 55 34.83 27.16 -14.37
CA MET A 55 33.93 28.30 -14.62
C MET A 55 34.52 29.63 -14.15
N THR A 56 34.99 29.69 -12.91
CA THR A 56 35.48 30.93 -12.30
C THR A 56 36.97 31.13 -12.57
N CYS A 57 37.77 30.06 -12.50
CA CYS A 57 39.23 30.13 -12.63
C CYS A 57 39.69 30.39 -14.07
N ASP A 58 39.06 29.74 -15.06
CA ASP A 58 39.56 29.70 -16.43
C ASP A 58 38.68 30.52 -17.39
N HIS A 59 37.41 30.76 -17.02
CA HIS A 59 36.44 31.42 -17.89
C HIS A 59 35.85 32.72 -17.31
N GLY A 60 36.14 33.06 -16.04
CA GLY A 60 35.63 34.27 -15.40
C GLY A 60 34.10 34.31 -15.24
N ILE A 61 33.45 33.14 -15.25
CA ILE A 61 31.99 32.99 -15.13
C ILE A 61 31.62 32.75 -13.67
N VAL A 62 30.72 33.59 -13.17
CA VAL A 62 30.15 33.46 -11.83
C VAL A 62 29.06 32.39 -11.84
N ARG A 63 29.15 31.46 -10.89
CA ARG A 63 28.18 30.38 -10.69
C ARG A 63 26.86 30.96 -10.18
N ASN A 64 25.74 30.51 -10.73
CA ASN A 64 24.38 30.88 -10.31
C ASN A 64 23.58 29.61 -9.95
N GLN A 65 22.35 29.79 -9.46
CA GLN A 65 21.45 28.70 -9.04
C GLN A 65 21.32 27.57 -10.08
N GLU A 66 21.25 27.89 -11.39
CA GLU A 66 21.14 26.88 -12.45
C GLU A 66 22.37 25.96 -12.53
N HIS A 67 23.57 26.52 -12.35
CA HIS A 67 24.80 25.70 -12.34
C HIS A 67 24.84 24.78 -11.11
N TYR A 68 24.38 25.26 -9.96
CA TYR A 68 24.29 24.44 -8.74
C TYR A 68 23.21 23.35 -8.86
N ALA A 69 22.11 23.59 -9.57
CA ALA A 69 21.13 22.56 -9.89
C ALA A 69 21.76 21.40 -10.68
N CYS A 70 22.56 21.72 -11.71
CA CYS A 70 23.31 20.73 -12.47
C CYS A 70 24.31 19.96 -11.60
N LEU A 71 24.99 20.65 -10.66
CA LEU A 71 25.93 20.01 -9.74
C LEU A 71 25.23 19.04 -8.76
N ILE A 72 24.06 19.43 -8.22
CA ILE A 72 23.24 18.58 -7.36
C ILE A 72 22.78 17.33 -8.11
N ASP A 73 22.31 17.47 -9.35
CA ASP A 73 21.89 16.35 -10.18
C ASP A 73 23.09 15.41 -10.48
N LEU A 74 24.22 15.97 -10.92
CA LEU A 74 25.45 15.25 -11.26
C LEU A 74 26.01 14.43 -10.07
N MET A 75 26.22 15.09 -8.94
CA MET A 75 26.86 14.46 -7.77
C MET A 75 25.86 13.65 -6.94
N GLY A 76 24.61 14.11 -6.86
CA GLY A 76 23.55 13.45 -6.13
C GLY A 76 23.13 12.12 -6.76
N ARG A 77 23.03 12.05 -8.10
CA ARG A 77 22.78 10.77 -8.79
C ARG A 77 23.92 9.78 -8.63
N ALA A 78 25.16 10.26 -8.48
CA ALA A 78 26.33 9.44 -8.22
C ALA A 78 26.51 9.07 -6.73
N GLY A 79 25.60 9.48 -5.84
CA GLY A 79 25.67 9.20 -4.40
C GLY A 79 26.81 9.94 -3.66
N CYS A 80 27.44 10.93 -4.29
CA CYS A 80 28.61 11.65 -3.77
C CYS A 80 28.21 12.80 -2.80
N PHE A 81 27.38 12.51 -1.80
CA PHE A 81 26.74 13.52 -0.94
C PHE A 81 27.72 14.36 -0.13
N ASP A 82 28.77 13.76 0.45
CA ASP A 82 29.74 14.52 1.26
C ASP A 82 30.49 15.57 0.44
N ARG A 83 30.83 15.23 -0.80
CA ARG A 83 31.48 16.16 -1.73
C ARG A 83 30.49 17.22 -2.23
N LEU A 84 29.23 16.85 -2.44
CA LEU A 84 28.17 17.77 -2.83
C LEU A 84 27.94 18.83 -1.75
N ILE A 85 27.78 18.43 -0.49
CA ILE A 85 27.58 19.35 0.65
C ILE A 85 28.73 20.35 0.74
N LYS A 86 29.99 19.89 0.66
CA LYS A 86 31.17 20.77 0.66
C LYS A 86 31.20 21.80 -0.48
N GLN A 87 30.56 21.52 -1.61
CA GLN A 87 30.45 22.48 -2.72
C GLN A 87 29.28 23.45 -2.50
N LEU A 88 28.15 22.98 -1.95
CA LEU A 88 27.01 23.82 -1.60
C LEU A 88 27.35 24.81 -0.48
N GLU A 89 28.23 24.44 0.46
CA GLU A 89 28.76 25.33 1.51
C GLU A 89 29.58 26.51 0.95
N LYS A 90 30.14 26.37 -0.26
CA LYS A 90 30.91 27.44 -0.95
C LYS A 90 30.01 28.36 -1.77
N MET A 91 28.70 28.12 -1.78
CA MET A 91 27.76 28.90 -2.56
C MET A 91 27.63 30.31 -1.96
N PRO A 92 27.73 31.38 -2.77
CA PRO A 92 27.69 32.75 -2.27
C PRO A 92 26.29 33.21 -1.83
N CYS A 93 25.27 32.35 -1.96
CA CYS A 93 23.89 32.63 -1.60
C CYS A 93 23.19 31.37 -1.10
N GLU A 94 22.09 31.54 -0.38
CA GLU A 94 21.28 30.42 0.10
C GLU A 94 20.62 29.67 -1.06
N LEU A 95 20.39 28.38 -0.85
CA LEU A 95 19.70 27.50 -1.78
C LEU A 95 18.23 27.89 -1.87
N ASP A 96 17.73 28.06 -3.09
CA ASP A 96 16.31 28.31 -3.32
C ASP A 96 15.47 27.01 -3.25
N GLY A 97 14.15 27.13 -3.28
CA GLY A 97 13.24 25.98 -3.20
C GLY A 97 13.44 24.97 -4.35
N ARG A 98 13.93 25.39 -5.51
CA ARG A 98 14.21 24.47 -6.63
C ARG A 98 15.42 23.60 -6.32
N LEU A 99 16.48 24.17 -5.74
CA LEU A 99 17.67 23.42 -5.35
C LEU A 99 17.39 22.46 -4.19
N TRP A 100 16.61 22.87 -3.18
CA TRP A 100 16.19 21.96 -2.12
C TRP A 100 15.34 20.79 -2.62
N ASN A 101 14.45 21.04 -3.59
CA ASN A 101 13.72 19.97 -4.29
C ASN A 101 14.66 19.03 -5.05
N ALA A 102 15.70 19.56 -5.70
CA ALA A 102 16.69 18.74 -6.40
C ALA A 102 17.46 17.83 -5.41
N ILE A 103 17.88 18.37 -4.26
CA ILE A 103 18.55 17.61 -3.18
C ILE A 103 17.63 16.50 -2.65
N LEU A 104 16.36 16.80 -2.40
CA LEU A 104 15.37 15.82 -1.99
C LEU A 104 15.22 14.68 -3.02
N GLY A 105 15.14 15.04 -4.30
CA GLY A 105 15.03 14.09 -5.40
C GLY A 105 16.19 13.09 -5.43
N VAL A 106 17.43 13.55 -5.25
CA VAL A 106 18.62 12.68 -5.23
C VAL A 106 18.77 11.91 -3.92
N CYS A 107 18.36 12.46 -2.78
CA CYS A 107 18.31 11.73 -1.51
C CYS A 107 17.35 10.53 -1.58
N ARG A 108 16.22 10.69 -2.29
CA ARG A 108 15.26 9.60 -2.54
C ARG A 108 15.86 8.45 -3.34
N ILE A 109 16.71 8.74 -4.33
CA ILE A 109 17.33 7.71 -5.18
C ILE A 109 18.25 6.82 -4.36
N HIS A 110 18.99 7.40 -3.41
CA HIS A 110 20.02 6.70 -2.62
C HIS A 110 19.62 6.37 -1.18
N GLY A 111 18.40 6.72 -0.75
CA GLY A 111 17.94 6.50 0.62
C GLY A 111 18.70 7.30 1.67
N ASN A 112 19.22 8.49 1.34
CA ASN A 112 19.93 9.34 2.30
C ASN A 112 18.94 10.12 3.18
N ILE A 113 18.46 9.45 4.24
CA ILE A 113 17.37 9.94 5.10
C ILE A 113 17.74 11.24 5.81
N GLU A 114 18.97 11.35 6.33
CA GLU A 114 19.36 12.49 7.15
C GLU A 114 19.50 13.78 6.34
N LEU A 115 20.09 13.71 5.14
CA LEU A 115 20.14 14.86 4.23
C LEU A 115 18.76 15.17 3.65
N GLY A 116 17.97 14.14 3.33
CA GLY A 116 16.59 14.28 2.86
C GLY A 116 15.73 15.05 3.87
N ARG A 117 15.79 14.69 5.15
CA ARG A 117 15.07 15.39 6.23
C ARG A 117 15.43 16.88 6.29
N LYS A 118 16.73 17.21 6.32
CA LYS A 118 17.22 18.60 6.36
C LYS A 118 16.75 19.40 5.15
N ALA A 119 16.82 18.81 3.95
CA ALA A 119 16.38 19.47 2.73
C ALA A 119 14.87 19.74 2.73
N ALA A 120 14.09 18.82 3.29
CA ALA A 120 12.64 18.95 3.40
C ALA A 120 12.24 20.05 4.40
N GLU A 121 12.92 20.14 5.54
CA GLU A 121 12.75 21.22 6.52
C GLU A 121 13.00 22.59 5.90
N ARG A 122 14.12 22.76 5.18
CA ARG A 122 14.44 24.01 4.48
C ARG A 122 13.46 24.35 3.38
N LEU A 123 12.98 23.35 2.63
CA LEU A 123 11.98 23.58 1.59
C LEU A 123 10.63 24.04 2.18
N MET A 124 10.22 23.53 3.34
CA MET A 124 9.01 23.99 4.02
C MET A 124 9.15 25.41 4.57
N GLU A 125 10.34 25.81 5.01
CA GLU A 125 10.63 27.20 5.41
C GLU A 125 10.50 28.16 4.22
N LEU A 126 11.02 27.76 3.05
CA LEU A 126 11.08 28.59 1.85
C LEU A 126 9.77 28.60 1.04
N GLU A 127 9.09 27.45 0.93
CA GLU A 127 7.87 27.28 0.13
C GLU A 127 6.74 26.59 0.91
N PRO A 128 6.14 27.25 1.93
CA PRO A 128 5.14 26.65 2.81
C PRO A 128 3.84 26.18 2.11
N GLN A 129 3.60 26.64 0.88
CA GLN A 129 2.43 26.30 0.06
C GLN A 129 2.67 25.13 -0.89
N SER A 130 3.91 24.61 -0.97
CA SER A 130 4.28 23.55 -1.89
C SER A 130 3.77 22.20 -1.39
N SER A 131 2.66 21.71 -1.93
CA SER A 131 2.13 20.38 -1.63
C SER A 131 3.13 19.27 -1.96
N ALA A 132 4.00 19.48 -2.95
CA ALA A 132 5.06 18.56 -3.32
C ALA A 132 6.08 18.35 -2.19
N ALA A 133 6.42 19.41 -1.43
CA ALA A 133 7.32 19.31 -0.28
C ALA A 133 6.73 18.39 0.79
N TYR A 134 5.45 18.57 1.13
CA TYR A 134 4.76 17.73 2.12
C TYR A 134 4.54 16.28 1.66
N VAL A 135 4.28 16.04 0.38
CA VAL A 135 4.14 14.69 -0.19
C VAL A 135 5.49 13.95 -0.26
N LEU A 136 6.57 14.66 -0.57
CA LEU A 136 7.92 14.06 -0.58
C LEU A 136 8.45 13.80 0.84
N LEU A 137 8.07 14.66 1.79
CA LEU A 137 8.36 14.51 3.22
C LEU A 137 7.48 13.44 3.88
N SER A 138 6.21 13.28 3.51
CA SER A 138 5.37 12.17 4.01
C SER A 138 5.88 10.81 3.57
N ASN A 139 6.53 10.75 2.40
CA ASN A 139 7.21 9.57 1.89
C ASN A 139 8.57 9.28 2.58
N HIS A 140 9.19 10.26 3.27
CA HIS A 140 10.49 10.10 3.97
C HIS A 140 10.39 10.11 5.51
N CYS A 141 9.49 10.90 6.07
CA CYS A 141 9.38 11.22 7.49
C CYS A 141 7.95 10.94 7.97
N SER A 142 7.60 9.67 8.08
CA SER A 142 6.30 9.20 8.57
C SER A 142 6.02 9.48 10.07
N ILE A 143 6.77 10.37 10.73
CA ILE A 143 6.81 10.42 12.21
C ILE A 143 6.43 11.78 12.83
N GLN A 144 6.73 12.94 12.23
CA GLN A 144 6.52 14.22 12.96
C GLN A 144 5.18 14.92 12.65
N MET A 145 4.58 14.71 11.47
CA MET A 145 3.25 15.26 11.15
C MET A 145 2.12 14.58 11.94
N VAL A 146 2.30 13.32 12.35
CA VAL A 146 1.27 12.56 13.05
C VAL A 146 1.00 13.14 14.45
N PHE A 147 2.01 13.60 15.18
CA PHE A 147 1.80 14.08 16.55
C PHE A 147 1.34 15.53 16.68
N GLN A 148 1.66 16.42 15.72
CA GLN A 148 1.22 17.82 15.79
C GLN A 148 -0.21 18.07 15.25
N LEU A 149 -0.82 17.11 14.58
CA LEU A 149 -2.19 17.21 14.06
C LEU A 149 -3.24 16.48 14.93
N ILE A 150 -2.82 15.76 15.97
CA ILE A 150 -3.70 15.09 16.94
C ILE A 150 -4.28 16.16 17.91
N HIS A 151 -5.37 16.80 17.48
CA HIS A 151 -6.49 17.06 18.38
C HIS A 151 -7.51 15.95 18.12
N LEU A 152 -7.29 14.79 18.73
CA LEU A 152 -8.27 13.70 18.77
C LEU A 152 -9.29 13.96 19.89
N ASP A 153 -10.55 13.67 19.60
CA ASP A 153 -11.68 13.74 20.55
C ASP A 153 -11.72 12.49 21.45
N ASP A 154 -12.47 12.56 22.55
CA ASP A 154 -12.45 11.60 23.67
C ASP A 154 -12.84 10.16 23.32
N SER A 155 -13.55 9.94 22.20
CA SER A 155 -13.91 8.59 21.71
C SER A 155 -12.70 7.82 21.16
N ASP A 156 -11.80 8.49 20.44
CA ASP A 156 -10.55 7.91 19.93
C ASP A 156 -9.46 7.82 21.02
N ARG A 157 -9.56 8.69 22.04
CA ARG A 157 -8.73 8.66 23.25
C ARG A 157 -8.90 7.37 24.04
N LYS A 158 -10.14 6.85 24.13
CA LYS A 158 -10.44 5.57 24.79
C LYS A 158 -9.75 4.38 24.12
N PHE A 159 -9.63 4.37 22.79
CA PHE A 159 -8.96 3.28 22.07
C PHE A 159 -7.45 3.23 22.37
N PHE A 160 -6.81 4.40 22.49
CA PHE A 160 -5.38 4.50 22.82
C PHE A 160 -5.11 4.30 24.34
N LEU A 161 -6.00 4.78 25.22
CA LEU A 161 -5.87 4.65 26.67
C LEU A 161 -6.20 3.26 27.21
N MET A 162 -7.10 2.49 26.57
CA MET A 162 -7.51 1.16 27.06
C MET A 162 -6.44 0.07 26.90
N ARG A 163 -5.32 0.30 26.19
CA ARG A 163 -4.21 -0.67 26.11
C ARG A 163 -3.08 -0.45 27.13
N LYS A 164 -3.07 0.69 27.84
CA LYS A 164 -2.09 0.90 28.93
C LYS A 164 -2.40 0.08 30.19
N SER A 165 -3.62 -0.45 30.35
CA SER A 165 -4.07 -1.11 31.58
C SER A 165 -3.89 -2.63 31.63
N LEU A 166 -3.29 -3.28 30.61
CA LEU A 166 -3.09 -4.74 30.59
C LEU A 166 -1.63 -5.22 30.67
N VAL A 167 -0.67 -4.34 30.94
CA VAL A 167 0.70 -4.74 31.26
C VAL A 167 0.90 -4.58 32.77
N ARG A 168 0.75 -5.66 33.53
CA ARG A 168 1.21 -5.70 34.92
C ARG A 168 2.75 -5.63 34.93
N PRO A 169 3.38 -4.81 35.77
CA PRO A 169 4.83 -4.79 35.90
C PRO A 169 5.30 -6.03 36.68
N THR A 170 6.14 -6.85 36.07
CA THR A 170 6.99 -7.79 36.80
C THR A 170 8.22 -7.05 37.36
N PRO A 171 8.75 -7.46 38.53
CA PRO A 171 9.77 -6.68 39.22
C PRO A 171 11.13 -6.76 38.54
N PHE A 172 11.79 -5.59 38.49
CA PHE A 172 13.12 -5.33 37.97
C PHE A 172 14.22 -6.19 38.61
N LYS A 173 15.14 -6.69 37.79
CA LYS A 173 16.55 -6.91 38.16
C LYS A 173 17.42 -6.13 37.17
N PRO A 174 18.50 -5.48 37.62
CA PRO A 174 19.24 -4.53 36.80
C PRO A 174 20.07 -5.27 35.74
N LYS A 175 20.06 -4.74 34.51
CA LYS A 175 21.05 -5.07 33.48
C LYS A 175 21.69 -3.78 32.97
N VAL A 176 22.97 -3.93 32.68
CA VAL A 176 23.98 -2.97 32.23
C VAL A 176 23.45 -2.06 31.10
N GLU A 177 23.56 -0.75 31.30
CA GLU A 177 23.21 0.29 30.32
C GLU A 177 24.14 0.22 29.09
N THR A 178 23.55 0.26 27.89
CA THR A 178 24.26 0.32 26.60
C THR A 178 24.16 1.72 25.98
N LYS A 179 25.15 2.11 25.18
CA LYS A 179 25.26 3.40 24.48
C LYS A 179 24.01 3.89 23.72
N GLU A 180 23.07 3.01 23.39
CA GLU A 180 21.77 3.35 22.78
C GLU A 180 20.87 4.19 23.70
N GLU A 181 20.97 4.05 25.04
CA GLU A 181 20.11 4.78 26.00
C GLU A 181 20.58 6.23 26.26
N GLU A 182 21.85 6.56 26.00
CA GLU A 182 22.35 7.94 26.07
C GLU A 182 21.98 8.77 24.82
N GLU A 183 21.92 8.15 23.63
CA GLU A 183 21.45 8.80 22.40
C GLU A 183 19.96 9.16 22.47
N GLU A 184 19.14 8.34 23.14
CA GLU A 184 17.71 8.57 23.34
C GLU A 184 17.42 9.78 24.25
N LYS A 185 18.28 10.05 25.24
CA LYS A 185 18.17 11.23 26.13
C LYS A 185 18.57 12.54 25.45
N LEU A 186 19.59 12.52 24.59
CA LEU A 186 20.03 13.71 23.85
C LEU A 186 19.00 14.12 22.77
N HIS A 187 18.32 13.14 22.16
CA HIS A 187 17.19 13.36 21.24
C HIS A 187 16.01 14.07 21.91
N ASN A 188 15.72 13.75 23.18
CA ASN A 188 14.58 14.30 23.92
C ASN A 188 14.76 15.77 24.35
N THR A 189 16.00 16.26 24.51
CA THR A 189 16.27 17.66 24.88
C THR A 189 16.28 18.59 23.66
N ALA A 190 16.77 18.11 22.50
CA ALA A 190 16.64 18.82 21.22
C ALA A 190 15.18 18.93 20.75
N PHE A 191 14.37 17.90 21.05
CA PHE A 191 12.93 17.85 20.77
C PHE A 191 12.14 18.95 21.50
N LEU A 192 12.50 19.30 22.74
CA LEU A 192 11.81 20.34 23.52
C LEU A 192 12.12 21.77 23.01
N LEU A 193 13.35 22.01 22.56
CA LEU A 193 13.79 23.30 22.01
C LEU A 193 13.15 23.57 20.63
N LEU A 194 12.98 22.54 19.81
CA LEU A 194 12.28 22.61 18.53
C LEU A 194 10.77 22.88 18.71
N LEU A 195 10.17 22.34 19.79
CA LEU A 195 8.77 22.59 20.16
C LEU A 195 8.52 24.05 20.54
N LEU A 196 9.47 24.70 21.21
CA LEU A 196 9.40 26.11 21.60
C LEU A 196 9.56 27.08 20.42
N GLN A 197 10.37 26.74 19.42
CA GLN A 197 10.55 27.54 18.20
C GLN A 197 9.34 27.47 17.25
N LEU A 198 8.68 26.31 17.15
CA LEU A 198 7.49 26.12 16.31
C LEU A 198 6.21 26.79 16.85
N LEU A 199 6.21 27.26 18.10
CA LEU A 199 5.10 27.99 18.72
C LEU A 199 5.08 29.49 18.38
N GLN A 200 6.12 30.04 17.74
CA GLN A 200 6.26 31.49 17.52
C GLN A 200 5.58 32.04 16.24
N HIS A 201 5.13 31.20 15.29
CA HIS A 201 4.54 31.65 14.02
C HIS A 201 3.02 31.42 13.92
N HIS A 202 2.25 32.27 14.62
CA HIS A 202 0.82 32.07 14.89
C HIS A 202 -0.15 32.60 13.80
N HIS A 203 0.30 33.48 12.89
CA HIS A 203 -0.60 34.20 11.96
C HIS A 203 -0.79 33.54 10.58
N LEU A 204 0.24 32.90 10.01
CA LEU A 204 0.17 32.27 8.68
C LEU A 204 -0.55 30.91 8.70
N ARG A 205 -0.46 30.18 9.82
CA ARG A 205 -1.19 28.92 10.07
C ARG A 205 -2.72 29.08 9.96
N ARG A 206 -3.29 30.21 10.42
CA ARG A 206 -4.75 30.39 10.52
C ARG A 206 -5.50 30.35 9.16
N LYS A 207 -4.91 30.85 8.07
CA LYS A 207 -5.60 30.93 6.76
C LYS A 207 -5.59 29.61 5.98
N ILE A 208 -4.48 28.89 5.97
CA ILE A 208 -4.33 27.58 5.28
C ILE A 208 -5.07 26.49 6.07
N MET A 209 -4.95 26.50 7.40
CA MET A 209 -5.72 25.61 8.26
C MET A 209 -7.23 25.84 8.06
N GLY A 210 -7.71 27.06 7.89
CA GLY A 210 -9.14 27.35 7.71
C GLY A 210 -9.78 26.59 6.53
N ALA A 211 -9.15 26.59 5.36
CA ALA A 211 -9.69 25.91 4.17
C ALA A 211 -9.62 24.38 4.27
N GLN A 212 -8.52 23.85 4.81
CA GLN A 212 -8.35 22.40 5.02
C GLN A 212 -9.26 21.89 6.15
N ILE A 213 -9.47 22.68 7.21
CA ILE A 213 -10.45 22.41 8.28
C ILE A 213 -11.86 22.42 7.72
N SER A 214 -12.21 23.34 6.82
CA SER A 214 -13.53 23.36 6.18
C SER A 214 -13.80 22.09 5.38
N LYS A 215 -12.86 21.69 4.52
CA LYS A 215 -12.95 20.44 3.74
C LYS A 215 -13.03 19.20 4.65
N GLN A 216 -12.22 19.15 5.71
CA GLN A 216 -12.27 18.07 6.69
C GLN A 216 -13.60 18.02 7.45
N LYS A 217 -14.18 19.17 7.79
CA LYS A 217 -15.49 19.27 8.44
C LYS A 217 -16.61 18.79 7.51
N GLU A 218 -16.59 19.19 6.25
CA GLU A 218 -17.51 18.71 5.22
C GLU A 218 -17.40 17.20 5.03
N LYS A 219 -16.17 16.68 4.90
CA LYS A 219 -15.92 15.23 4.77
C LYS A 219 -16.45 14.45 5.98
N ARG A 220 -16.19 14.92 7.21
CA ARG A 220 -16.74 14.32 8.45
C ARG A 220 -18.27 14.31 8.44
N LYS A 221 -18.89 15.40 7.96
CA LYS A 221 -20.34 15.48 7.80
C LYS A 221 -20.82 14.42 6.80
N SER A 222 -20.19 14.29 5.62
CA SER A 222 -20.54 13.27 4.63
C SER A 222 -20.39 11.85 5.17
N VAL A 223 -19.27 11.54 5.83
CA VAL A 223 -19.05 10.23 6.46
C VAL A 223 -20.10 9.95 7.52
N SER A 224 -20.44 10.94 8.36
CA SER A 224 -21.49 10.79 9.37
C SER A 224 -22.87 10.55 8.74
N THR A 225 -23.19 11.27 7.66
CA THR A 225 -24.44 11.09 6.92
C THR A 225 -24.52 9.67 6.35
N GLU A 226 -23.48 9.18 5.67
CA GLU A 226 -23.50 7.85 5.08
C GLU A 226 -23.51 6.71 6.11
N LYS A 227 -22.80 6.88 7.23
CA LYS A 227 -22.93 5.95 8.35
C LYS A 227 -24.36 5.88 8.86
N LYS A 228 -25.03 7.03 8.96
CA LYS A 228 -26.44 7.08 9.34
C LYS A 228 -27.32 6.40 8.30
N THR A 229 -27.09 6.62 7.01
CA THR A 229 -27.82 5.95 5.93
C THR A 229 -27.76 4.42 6.07
N LEU A 230 -26.58 3.84 6.28
CA LEU A 230 -26.45 2.39 6.47
C LEU A 230 -27.07 1.91 7.79
N CYS A 231 -26.99 2.70 8.86
CA CYS A 231 -27.63 2.39 10.13
C CYS A 231 -29.16 2.36 10.00
N ASP A 232 -29.74 3.36 9.34
CA ASP A 232 -31.18 3.47 9.08
C ASP A 232 -31.65 2.34 8.13
N LEU A 233 -30.85 2.01 7.11
CA LEU A 233 -31.10 0.86 6.23
C LEU A 233 -31.06 -0.46 7.01
N SER A 234 -30.08 -0.64 7.90
CA SER A 234 -29.98 -1.82 8.77
C SER A 234 -31.18 -1.94 9.71
N GLY A 235 -31.64 -0.82 10.27
CA GLY A 235 -32.79 -0.80 11.18
C GLY A 235 -34.12 -1.07 10.47
N SER A 236 -34.24 -0.69 9.20
CA SER A 236 -35.47 -0.87 8.42
C SER A 236 -35.57 -2.23 7.73
N CYS A 237 -34.47 -2.76 7.20
CA CYS A 237 -34.45 -4.03 6.47
C CYS A 237 -34.05 -5.23 7.33
N GLY A 238 -33.44 -5.00 8.49
CA GLY A 238 -32.85 -6.06 9.32
C GLY A 238 -31.60 -6.66 8.68
N THR A 239 -31.12 -7.73 9.31
CA THR A 239 -29.90 -8.47 8.90
C THR A 239 -30.17 -9.96 8.69
N ASP A 240 -31.45 -10.31 8.54
CA ASP A 240 -31.90 -11.68 8.38
C ASP A 240 -31.89 -12.05 6.91
N PHE A 241 -31.40 -13.25 6.61
CA PHE A 241 -31.35 -13.83 5.28
C PHE A 241 -31.41 -15.36 5.41
N PRO A 242 -31.81 -16.12 4.38
CA PRO A 242 -31.80 -17.57 4.45
C PRO A 242 -30.44 -18.11 4.94
N GLY A 243 -30.45 -18.81 6.08
CA GLY A 243 -29.24 -19.37 6.70
C GLY A 243 -28.49 -18.43 7.65
N CYS A 244 -29.00 -17.24 7.98
CA CYS A 244 -28.34 -16.30 8.89
C CYS A 244 -28.06 -16.85 10.29
N ASP A 245 -28.85 -17.83 10.74
CA ASP A 245 -28.72 -18.49 12.05
C ASP A 245 -27.70 -19.64 12.05
N TYR A 246 -27.27 -20.09 10.87
CA TYR A 246 -26.28 -21.14 10.75
C TYR A 246 -24.91 -20.63 11.22
N LYS A 247 -24.29 -21.37 12.13
CA LYS A 247 -22.94 -21.12 12.62
C LYS A 247 -22.15 -22.43 12.57
N PRO A 248 -21.04 -22.51 11.83
CA PRO A 248 -20.19 -23.69 11.83
C PRO A 248 -19.75 -24.04 13.26
N LYS A 249 -19.75 -25.33 13.61
CA LYS A 249 -19.28 -25.78 14.93
C LYS A 249 -17.77 -25.60 15.05
N ASP A 250 -17.06 -25.86 13.96
CA ASP A 250 -15.65 -25.62 13.77
C ASP A 250 -15.42 -24.81 12.49
N ARG A 251 -15.18 -23.50 12.64
CA ARG A 251 -14.89 -22.62 11.50
C ARG A 251 -13.63 -23.05 10.73
N LYS A 252 -12.71 -23.81 11.33
CA LYS A 252 -11.54 -24.32 10.61
C LYS A 252 -11.94 -25.35 9.55
N ASN A 253 -13.00 -26.13 9.78
CA ASN A 253 -13.45 -27.26 8.96
C ASN A 253 -14.89 -27.08 8.43
N TRP A 254 -15.34 -25.84 8.25
CA TRP A 254 -16.75 -25.55 7.95
C TRP A 254 -17.22 -26.12 6.61
N MET A 255 -16.36 -26.28 5.60
CA MET A 255 -16.76 -26.88 4.33
C MET A 255 -17.02 -28.38 4.49
N SER A 256 -16.22 -29.06 5.33
CA SER A 256 -16.45 -30.46 5.68
C SER A 256 -17.78 -30.69 6.41
N GLU A 257 -18.24 -29.74 7.24
CA GLU A 257 -19.53 -29.83 7.93
C GLU A 257 -20.72 -29.79 6.96
N LEU A 258 -20.55 -29.15 5.80
CA LEU A 258 -21.57 -29.00 4.76
C LEU A 258 -21.65 -30.17 3.77
N ASN A 259 -20.98 -31.28 4.07
CA ASN A 259 -20.86 -32.47 3.23
C ASN A 259 -20.15 -32.19 1.87
N PRO A 260 -18.87 -32.56 1.74
CA PRO A 260 -18.09 -32.38 0.51
C PRO A 260 -18.69 -33.00 -0.77
N GLU A 261 -19.55 -34.01 -0.65
CA GLU A 261 -20.24 -34.63 -1.79
C GLU A 261 -21.41 -33.79 -2.30
N LYS A 262 -21.99 -32.95 -1.44
CA LYS A 262 -23.12 -32.07 -1.77
C LYS A 262 -22.66 -30.64 -2.07
N LEU A 263 -21.55 -30.20 -1.49
CA LEU A 263 -21.07 -28.84 -1.62
C LEU A 263 -20.36 -28.60 -2.97
N HIS A 264 -21.05 -27.92 -3.88
CA HIS A 264 -20.51 -27.56 -5.19
C HIS A 264 -19.79 -26.20 -5.18
N ILE A 265 -18.75 -26.03 -6.00
CA ILE A 265 -17.93 -24.79 -6.05
C ILE A 265 -18.77 -23.53 -6.36
N ASN A 266 -19.79 -23.64 -7.21
CA ASN A 266 -20.68 -22.53 -7.55
C ASN A 266 -21.72 -22.19 -6.45
N GLN A 267 -21.93 -23.06 -5.46
CA GLN A 267 -22.85 -22.80 -4.35
C GLN A 267 -22.17 -21.99 -3.25
N ILE A 268 -20.84 -22.05 -3.15
CA ILE A 268 -20.09 -21.42 -2.06
C ILE A 268 -20.14 -19.88 -2.16
N VAL A 269 -20.54 -19.25 -1.05
CA VAL A 269 -20.21 -17.85 -0.74
C VAL A 269 -18.89 -17.87 0.02
N TRP A 270 -17.80 -17.53 -0.67
CA TRP A 270 -16.44 -17.64 -0.19
C TRP A 270 -16.08 -16.45 0.71
N PRO A 271 -15.80 -16.65 2.01
CA PRO A 271 -15.28 -15.61 2.87
C PRO A 271 -13.83 -15.29 2.48
N GLY A 272 -13.60 -14.06 2.04
CA GLY A 272 -12.31 -13.58 1.55
C GLY A 272 -11.71 -12.48 2.39
N THR A 273 -10.43 -12.23 2.16
CA THR A 273 -9.68 -11.15 2.81
C THR A 273 -8.95 -10.33 1.76
N HIS A 274 -8.98 -9.01 1.93
CA HIS A 274 -8.20 -8.08 1.13
C HIS A 274 -6.83 -7.86 1.76
N ASP A 275 -5.81 -7.76 0.90
CA ASP A 275 -4.39 -7.57 1.28
C ASP A 275 -4.00 -8.45 2.47
N SER A 276 -4.25 -9.75 2.33
CA SER A 276 -4.37 -10.72 3.41
C SER A 276 -3.10 -10.85 4.25
N ALA A 277 -1.94 -10.68 3.64
CA ALA A 277 -0.63 -10.90 4.26
C ALA A 277 -0.03 -9.62 4.91
N THR A 278 -0.85 -8.63 5.26
CA THR A 278 -0.41 -7.34 5.82
C THR A 278 -0.29 -7.30 7.36
N ASN A 279 -0.45 -8.41 8.06
CA ASN A 279 -0.44 -8.45 9.54
C ASN A 279 0.87 -8.02 10.23
N LYS A 280 1.99 -8.05 9.50
CA LYS A 280 3.28 -7.52 9.96
C LYS A 280 3.82 -6.45 9.01
N ILE A 281 2.96 -5.78 8.25
CA ILE A 281 3.36 -4.74 7.31
C ILE A 281 3.94 -3.54 8.07
N GLY A 282 5.03 -2.97 7.54
CA GLY A 282 5.62 -1.76 8.07
C GLY A 282 6.05 -1.81 9.54
N ILE A 283 6.40 -0.63 10.06
CA ILE A 283 6.85 -0.43 11.43
C ILE A 283 5.61 -0.23 12.33
N PRO A 284 5.51 -0.93 13.47
CA PRO A 284 4.41 -0.74 14.42
C PRO A 284 4.23 0.74 14.78
N CYS A 285 2.97 1.19 14.87
CA CYS A 285 2.59 2.57 15.21
C CYS A 285 3.03 3.68 14.24
N ILE A 286 3.93 3.40 13.29
CA ILE A 286 4.45 4.40 12.35
C ILE A 286 3.83 4.20 10.98
N THR A 287 4.24 3.20 10.23
CA THR A 287 3.75 2.98 8.85
C THR A 287 2.65 1.93 8.78
N ARG A 288 2.61 0.99 9.73
CA ARG A 288 1.61 -0.09 9.77
C ARG A 288 0.16 0.41 9.75
N PRO A 289 -0.24 1.43 10.55
CA PRO A 289 -1.63 1.84 10.60
C PRO A 289 -2.20 2.32 9.24
N PHE A 290 -1.35 2.72 8.31
CA PHE A 290 -1.73 3.23 6.99
C PHE A 290 -1.79 2.17 5.89
N ALA A 291 -1.39 0.93 6.18
CA ALA A 291 -1.30 -0.14 5.18
C ALA A 291 -1.75 -1.51 5.68
N GLN A 292 -2.01 -1.66 6.98
CA GLN A 292 -2.47 -2.92 7.53
C GLN A 292 -3.93 -3.15 7.21
N CYS A 293 -4.22 -4.20 6.44
CA CYS A 293 -5.57 -4.65 6.10
C CYS A 293 -6.00 -5.86 6.94
N GLN A 294 -5.05 -6.65 7.46
CA GLN A 294 -5.33 -7.78 8.35
C GLN A 294 -4.49 -7.73 9.62
N SER A 295 -5.03 -8.22 10.73
CA SER A 295 -4.28 -8.40 12.00
C SER A 295 -3.83 -9.85 12.23
N LEU A 296 -4.48 -10.81 11.59
CA LEU A 296 -4.21 -12.23 11.72
C LEU A 296 -3.20 -12.68 10.68
N SER A 297 -2.36 -13.68 10.99
CA SER A 297 -1.57 -14.36 9.96
C SER A 297 -2.49 -15.15 9.01
N ILE A 298 -1.98 -15.55 7.84
CA ILE A 298 -2.73 -16.34 6.87
C ILE A 298 -3.29 -17.61 7.51
N TYR A 299 -2.46 -18.35 8.25
CA TYR A 299 -2.92 -19.55 8.95
C TYR A 299 -4.08 -19.26 9.92
N LYS A 300 -4.03 -18.15 10.66
CA LYS A 300 -5.11 -17.77 11.60
C LYS A 300 -6.37 -17.32 10.87
N GLN A 301 -6.26 -16.67 9.72
CA GLN A 301 -7.41 -16.34 8.86
C GLN A 301 -8.08 -17.63 8.35
N LEU A 302 -7.29 -18.60 7.86
CA LEU A 302 -7.80 -19.90 7.41
C LEU A 302 -8.48 -20.68 8.54
N CYS A 303 -7.90 -20.69 9.76
CA CYS A 303 -8.54 -21.27 10.94
C CYS A 303 -9.83 -20.56 11.36
N LEU A 304 -9.92 -19.25 11.14
CA LEU A 304 -11.14 -18.49 11.39
C LEU A 304 -12.23 -18.80 10.35
N GLY A 305 -11.87 -19.36 9.20
CA GLY A 305 -12.77 -19.83 8.15
C GLY A 305 -12.64 -19.12 6.81
N THR A 306 -11.69 -18.19 6.66
CA THR A 306 -11.34 -17.58 5.36
C THR A 306 -10.98 -18.65 4.34
N ARG A 307 -11.46 -18.51 3.10
CA ARG A 307 -11.13 -19.40 1.97
C ARG A 307 -10.65 -18.65 0.73
N VAL A 308 -10.68 -17.32 0.71
CA VAL A 308 -10.02 -16.51 -0.33
C VAL A 308 -8.96 -15.60 0.30
N VAL A 309 -7.75 -15.69 -0.23
CA VAL A 309 -6.59 -14.94 0.26
C VAL A 309 -6.00 -14.14 -0.90
N ASP A 310 -5.92 -12.81 -0.78
CA ASP A 310 -5.32 -11.88 -1.74
C ASP A 310 -3.93 -11.46 -1.25
N VAL A 311 -2.88 -11.90 -1.95
CA VAL A 311 -1.48 -11.65 -1.59
C VAL A 311 -0.81 -10.84 -2.67
N ARG A 312 -0.18 -9.73 -2.26
CA ARG A 312 0.56 -8.84 -3.16
C ARG A 312 2.05 -8.94 -2.91
N ILE A 313 2.82 -9.10 -3.98
CA ILE A 313 4.27 -9.28 -3.93
C ILE A 313 5.00 -8.35 -4.89
N GLN A 314 6.31 -8.24 -4.71
CA GLN A 314 7.23 -7.53 -5.60
C GLN A 314 8.39 -8.44 -6.04
N GLU A 315 9.34 -7.92 -6.82
CA GLU A 315 10.38 -8.67 -7.53
C GLU A 315 11.22 -9.63 -6.66
N ASP A 316 11.45 -9.30 -5.39
CA ASP A 316 12.20 -10.12 -4.43
C ASP A 316 11.33 -11.16 -3.69
N ARG A 317 10.09 -11.38 -4.16
CA ARG A 317 9.06 -12.25 -3.56
C ARG A 317 8.65 -11.85 -2.15
N ARG A 318 8.93 -10.63 -1.71
CA ARG A 318 8.40 -10.11 -0.45
C ARG A 318 6.97 -9.65 -0.65
N VAL A 319 6.15 -9.93 0.37
CA VAL A 319 4.80 -9.39 0.46
C VAL A 319 4.91 -7.87 0.66
N CYS A 320 4.09 -7.12 -0.07
CA CYS A 320 4.06 -5.67 -0.01
C CYS A 320 2.64 -5.11 -0.10
N HIS A 321 2.49 -3.84 0.25
CA HIS A 321 1.31 -3.03 -0.01
C HIS A 321 1.80 -1.62 -0.35
N GLY A 322 1.72 -1.27 -1.64
CA GLY A 322 2.44 -0.12 -2.20
C GLY A 322 3.95 -0.24 -1.97
N ILE A 323 4.56 0.78 -1.35
CA ILE A 323 6.01 0.80 -1.06
C ILE A 323 6.40 0.03 0.21
N LEU A 324 5.42 -0.33 1.05
CA LEU A 324 5.69 -0.98 2.32
C LEU A 324 5.81 -2.48 2.12
N LYS A 325 6.79 -3.08 2.80
CA LYS A 325 7.10 -4.51 2.68
C LYS A 325 6.96 -5.21 4.02
N THR A 326 6.81 -6.53 3.98
CA THR A 326 6.86 -7.38 5.17
C THR A 326 7.71 -8.62 4.90
N TYR A 327 7.30 -9.79 5.35
CA TYR A 327 7.98 -11.06 5.16
C TYR A 327 7.90 -11.59 3.72
N ASN A 328 8.69 -12.63 3.44
CA ASN A 328 8.69 -13.34 2.16
C ASN A 328 7.40 -14.16 1.96
N VAL A 329 6.93 -14.29 0.72
CA VAL A 329 5.75 -15.08 0.35
C VAL A 329 5.82 -16.55 0.83
N ASP A 330 7.00 -17.09 1.07
CA ASP A 330 7.20 -18.44 1.64
C ASP A 330 6.46 -18.63 2.97
N VAL A 331 6.33 -17.58 3.77
CA VAL A 331 5.54 -17.61 5.02
C VAL A 331 4.06 -17.85 4.72
N VAL A 332 3.52 -17.22 3.68
CA VAL A 332 2.13 -17.43 3.22
C VAL A 332 1.95 -18.88 2.75
N LEU A 333 2.85 -19.36 1.88
CA LEU A 333 2.76 -20.70 1.31
C LEU A 333 2.90 -21.79 2.40
N ASN A 334 3.75 -21.57 3.40
CA ASN A 334 3.88 -22.47 4.54
C ASN A 334 2.64 -22.46 5.44
N ASP A 335 2.02 -21.29 5.66
CA ASP A 335 0.76 -21.18 6.40
C ASP A 335 -0.38 -21.94 5.68
N VAL A 336 -0.46 -21.85 4.34
CA VAL A 336 -1.42 -22.61 3.51
C VAL A 336 -1.16 -24.11 3.59
N LYS A 337 0.09 -24.56 3.36
CA LYS A 337 0.47 -25.99 3.45
C LYS A 337 0.17 -26.57 4.83
N ARG A 338 0.46 -25.81 5.89
CA ARG A 338 0.12 -26.21 7.26
C ARG A 338 -1.38 -26.41 7.41
N PHE A 339 -2.19 -25.45 6.99
CA PHE A 339 -3.64 -25.57 7.08
C PHE A 339 -4.16 -26.79 6.31
N LEU A 340 -3.65 -27.04 5.10
CA LEU A 340 -4.02 -28.22 4.30
C LEU A 340 -3.60 -29.53 4.98
N SER A 341 -2.47 -29.58 5.68
CA SER A 341 -2.05 -30.77 6.42
C SER A 341 -2.94 -31.09 7.63
N GLU A 342 -3.67 -30.09 8.15
CA GLU A 342 -4.50 -30.22 9.34
C GLU A 342 -6.01 -30.26 9.02
N THR A 343 -6.39 -30.31 7.74
CA THR A 343 -7.77 -30.36 7.25
C THR A 343 -7.90 -31.37 6.10
N GLN A 344 -9.10 -31.85 5.79
CA GLN A 344 -9.28 -32.89 4.75
C GLN A 344 -10.01 -32.39 3.51
N SER A 345 -11.02 -31.53 3.66
CA SER A 345 -11.95 -31.17 2.57
C SER A 345 -11.94 -29.68 2.21
N GLU A 346 -11.19 -28.86 2.95
CA GLU A 346 -11.23 -27.41 2.79
C GLU A 346 -10.47 -26.97 1.53
N VAL A 347 -11.14 -26.20 0.67
CA VAL A 347 -10.59 -25.68 -0.59
C VAL A 347 -10.25 -24.20 -0.44
N ILE A 348 -9.09 -23.77 -0.92
CA ILE A 348 -8.62 -22.38 -0.83
C ILE A 348 -8.50 -21.78 -2.24
N ILE A 349 -8.99 -20.56 -2.40
CA ILE A 349 -8.63 -19.68 -3.52
C ILE A 349 -7.47 -18.80 -3.06
N LEU A 350 -6.28 -19.09 -3.59
CA LEU A 350 -5.07 -18.31 -3.31
C LEU A 350 -4.81 -17.40 -4.51
N GLU A 351 -5.12 -16.11 -4.34
CA GLU A 351 -4.76 -15.09 -5.30
C GLU A 351 -3.39 -14.53 -4.94
N ILE A 352 -2.47 -14.55 -5.90
CA ILE A 352 -1.19 -13.87 -5.78
C ILE A 352 -1.04 -12.93 -6.99
N ARG A 353 -0.70 -11.68 -6.72
CA ARG A 353 -0.52 -10.65 -7.75
C ARG A 353 0.76 -9.86 -7.51
N THR A 354 1.37 -9.39 -8.57
CA THR A 354 2.44 -8.38 -8.46
C THR A 354 1.81 -7.02 -8.16
N GLU A 355 2.28 -6.36 -7.10
CA GLU A 355 1.80 -5.06 -6.65
C GLU A 355 2.06 -3.97 -7.71
N PHE A 356 1.19 -2.97 -7.77
CA PHE A 356 1.33 -1.87 -8.70
C PHE A 356 2.64 -1.10 -8.46
N GLY A 357 3.37 -0.82 -9.54
CA GLY A 357 4.65 -0.12 -9.47
C GLY A 357 5.87 -1.03 -9.23
N HIS A 358 5.66 -2.34 -9.08
CA HIS A 358 6.74 -3.34 -8.94
C HIS A 358 6.84 -4.27 -10.15
N GLU A 359 7.94 -5.01 -10.20
CA GLU A 359 8.22 -5.99 -11.25
C GLU A 359 7.84 -7.41 -10.81
N ASP A 360 7.51 -8.27 -11.78
CA ASP A 360 7.21 -9.66 -11.49
C ASP A 360 8.47 -10.39 -11.01
N PRO A 361 8.39 -11.25 -9.98
CA PRO A 361 9.49 -12.14 -9.66
C PRO A 361 9.79 -13.08 -10.82
N ALA A 362 11.08 -13.34 -11.06
CA ALA A 362 11.51 -14.24 -12.13
C ALA A 362 10.97 -15.66 -11.94
N GLU A 363 10.38 -16.22 -13.00
CA GLU A 363 9.86 -17.60 -13.06
C GLU A 363 8.92 -17.96 -11.89
N PHE A 364 8.13 -16.96 -11.44
CA PHE A 364 7.29 -17.12 -10.24
C PHE A 364 6.15 -18.12 -10.43
N ASP A 365 5.67 -18.31 -11.65
CA ASP A 365 4.72 -19.36 -12.02
C ASP A 365 5.27 -20.76 -11.69
N LYS A 366 6.49 -21.07 -12.16
CA LYS A 366 7.17 -22.33 -11.85
C LYS A 366 7.42 -22.49 -10.35
N TYR A 367 7.75 -21.39 -9.68
CA TYR A 367 7.93 -21.37 -8.23
C TYR A 367 6.64 -21.80 -7.49
N LEU A 368 5.48 -21.25 -7.88
CA LEU A 368 4.20 -21.61 -7.29
C LEU A 368 3.81 -23.06 -7.56
N GLU A 369 4.03 -23.53 -8.79
CA GLU A 369 3.82 -24.94 -9.16
C GLU A 369 4.66 -25.88 -8.29
N GLN A 370 5.93 -25.56 -8.08
CA GLN A 370 6.83 -26.35 -7.24
C GLN A 370 6.40 -26.33 -5.76
N GLN A 371 5.91 -25.20 -5.25
CA GLN A 371 5.55 -25.07 -3.83
C GLN A 371 4.22 -25.71 -3.47
N LEU A 372 3.23 -25.66 -4.37
CA LEU A 372 1.87 -26.14 -4.11
C LEU A 372 1.60 -27.51 -4.73
N GLY A 373 2.30 -27.87 -5.80
CA GLY A 373 2.38 -29.22 -6.37
C GLY A 373 1.03 -29.93 -6.48
N GLU A 374 0.93 -31.08 -5.82
CA GLU A 374 -0.26 -31.95 -5.84
C GLU A 374 -1.54 -31.32 -5.27
N PHE A 375 -1.42 -30.24 -4.51
CA PHE A 375 -2.59 -29.53 -3.98
C PHE A 375 -3.28 -28.66 -5.04
N LEU A 376 -2.65 -28.38 -6.18
CA LEU A 376 -3.20 -27.48 -7.19
C LEU A 376 -4.40 -28.09 -7.93
N ILE A 377 -5.53 -27.39 -7.84
CA ILE A 377 -6.69 -27.59 -8.71
C ILE A 377 -6.37 -26.87 -10.02
N HIS A 378 -6.13 -27.65 -11.08
CA HIS A 378 -5.78 -27.10 -12.39
C HIS A 378 -6.94 -26.30 -12.98
N GLN A 379 -6.62 -25.37 -13.87
CA GLN A 379 -7.60 -24.54 -14.54
C GLN A 379 -8.50 -25.38 -15.44
N ASP A 380 -9.76 -25.54 -15.05
CA ASP A 380 -10.81 -26.23 -15.80
C ASP A 380 -12.16 -25.54 -15.54
N ASP A 381 -12.82 -25.09 -16.61
CA ASP A 381 -14.13 -24.41 -16.52
C ASP A 381 -15.21 -25.30 -15.89
N HIS A 382 -15.06 -26.63 -15.90
CA HIS A 382 -16.02 -27.54 -15.27
C HIS A 382 -15.91 -27.56 -13.75
N VAL A 383 -14.82 -27.03 -13.16
CA VAL A 383 -14.62 -26.99 -11.69
C VAL A 383 -15.78 -26.32 -10.97
N PHE A 384 -16.41 -25.30 -11.56
CA PHE A 384 -17.54 -24.61 -10.94
C PHE A 384 -18.74 -25.51 -10.65
N GLN A 385 -18.93 -26.58 -11.42
CA GLN A 385 -20.05 -27.52 -11.29
C GLN A 385 -19.66 -28.80 -10.54
N LYS A 386 -18.42 -28.92 -10.05
CA LYS A 386 -17.98 -30.10 -9.32
C LYS A 386 -18.28 -29.96 -7.82
N PRO A 387 -18.71 -31.04 -7.15
CA PRO A 387 -18.66 -31.11 -5.69
C PRO A 387 -17.20 -31.12 -5.22
N ILE A 388 -16.96 -30.71 -3.98
CA ILE A 388 -15.62 -30.74 -3.37
C ILE A 388 -15.02 -32.15 -3.44
N SER A 389 -15.81 -33.19 -3.20
CA SER A 389 -15.34 -34.58 -3.20
C SER A 389 -14.64 -34.99 -4.50
N GLU A 390 -15.07 -34.47 -5.66
CA GLU A 390 -14.45 -34.73 -6.96
C GLU A 390 -13.13 -33.99 -7.19
N LEU A 391 -12.87 -32.93 -6.42
CA LEU A 391 -11.62 -32.17 -6.51
C LEU A 391 -10.51 -32.78 -5.67
N LEU A 392 -10.87 -33.53 -4.62
CA LEU A 392 -9.90 -34.12 -3.70
C LEU A 392 -8.99 -35.15 -4.42
N PRO A 393 -7.68 -35.18 -4.08
CA PRO A 393 -7.02 -34.48 -2.98
C PRO A 393 -6.57 -33.03 -3.30
N LYS A 394 -6.83 -32.52 -4.51
CA LYS A 394 -6.47 -31.15 -4.92
C LYS A 394 -7.38 -30.15 -4.21
N ARG A 395 -6.80 -29.11 -3.61
CA ARG A 395 -7.49 -28.19 -2.69
C ARG A 395 -7.12 -26.71 -2.83
N VAL A 396 -6.25 -26.34 -3.78
CA VAL A 396 -5.84 -24.95 -3.99
C VAL A 396 -6.12 -24.52 -5.41
N ILE A 397 -7.03 -23.58 -5.57
CA ILE A 397 -7.19 -22.79 -6.80
C ILE A 397 -6.21 -21.62 -6.70
N CYS A 398 -5.06 -21.73 -7.36
CA CYS A 398 -4.03 -20.69 -7.33
C CYS A 398 -4.16 -19.77 -8.54
N ILE A 399 -4.54 -18.52 -8.30
CA ILE A 399 -4.70 -17.49 -9.34
C ILE A 399 -3.46 -16.60 -9.33
N TRP A 400 -2.66 -16.68 -10.39
CA TRP A 400 -1.46 -15.87 -10.56
C TRP A 400 -1.75 -14.69 -11.49
N LYS A 401 -1.54 -13.47 -11.00
CA LYS A 401 -1.76 -12.22 -11.74
C LYS A 401 -0.43 -11.45 -11.91
N PRO A 402 0.41 -11.85 -12.88
CA PRO A 402 1.61 -11.09 -13.23
C PRO A 402 1.25 -9.77 -13.91
N ARG A 403 2.19 -8.82 -13.86
CA ARG A 403 2.09 -7.49 -14.50
C ARG A 403 2.64 -7.48 -15.91
N LYS A 404 3.79 -8.12 -16.15
CA LYS A 404 4.53 -8.11 -17.43
C LYS A 404 4.78 -9.51 -17.97
N SER A 405 4.92 -10.50 -17.08
CA SER A 405 5.12 -11.89 -17.43
C SER A 405 3.88 -12.47 -18.09
N PRO A 406 4.03 -13.52 -18.93
CA PRO A 406 2.89 -14.19 -19.52
C PRO A 406 1.89 -14.68 -18.46
N GLN A 407 0.60 -14.53 -18.77
CA GLN A 407 -0.46 -15.10 -17.93
C GLN A 407 -0.45 -16.63 -17.99
N ALA A 408 -0.99 -17.27 -16.95
CA ALA A 408 -1.17 -18.71 -16.93
C ALA A 408 -2.00 -19.19 -18.14
N LYS A 409 -1.60 -20.32 -18.71
CA LYS A 409 -2.24 -20.90 -19.90
C LYS A 409 -3.51 -21.67 -19.53
N PRO A 410 -4.53 -21.66 -20.39
CA PRO A 410 -5.70 -22.52 -20.21
C PRO A 410 -5.33 -24.00 -20.06
N GLY A 411 -5.99 -24.70 -19.13
CA GLY A 411 -5.69 -26.10 -18.80
C GLY A 411 -4.45 -26.30 -17.92
N GLY A 412 -3.70 -25.24 -17.62
CA GLY A 412 -2.50 -25.29 -16.78
C GLY A 412 -2.80 -25.47 -15.28
N PRO A 413 -1.76 -25.67 -14.47
CA PRO A 413 -1.90 -25.85 -13.02
C PRO A 413 -2.29 -24.55 -12.29
N LEU A 414 -1.94 -23.39 -12.85
CA LEU A 414 -2.31 -22.07 -12.32
C LEU A 414 -3.46 -21.47 -13.13
N TRP A 415 -4.28 -20.66 -12.47
CA TRP A 415 -5.39 -19.95 -13.08
C TRP A 415 -4.95 -18.53 -13.47
N SER A 416 -5.37 -18.07 -14.65
CA SER A 416 -5.06 -16.72 -15.12
C SER A 416 -5.91 -15.64 -14.44
N SER A 417 -5.48 -14.39 -14.53
CA SER A 417 -6.20 -13.23 -13.98
C SER A 417 -7.66 -13.09 -14.42
N GLY A 418 -8.03 -13.62 -15.59
CA GLY A 418 -9.39 -13.55 -16.13
C GLY A 418 -10.44 -14.34 -15.33
N TYR A 419 -10.01 -15.25 -14.44
CA TYR A 419 -10.89 -16.10 -13.65
C TYR A 419 -11.28 -15.54 -12.29
N LEU A 420 -10.70 -14.43 -11.83
CA LEU A 420 -11.17 -13.70 -10.67
C LEU A 420 -11.28 -12.23 -11.01
N LYS A 421 -12.53 -11.77 -11.09
CA LYS A 421 -12.90 -10.41 -11.45
C LYS A 421 -13.48 -9.68 -10.25
N ASP A 422 -13.21 -8.40 -10.18
CA ASP A 422 -13.79 -7.49 -9.21
C ASP A 422 -14.04 -6.13 -9.87
N ASN A 423 -15.12 -5.47 -9.46
CA ASN A 423 -15.31 -4.06 -9.70
C ASN A 423 -15.37 -3.40 -8.33
N TRP A 424 -14.56 -2.37 -8.14
CA TRP A 424 -14.56 -1.62 -6.90
C TRP A 424 -14.36 -0.14 -7.22
N ILE A 425 -14.91 0.70 -6.35
CA ILE A 425 -14.66 2.14 -6.36
C ILE A 425 -13.72 2.51 -5.21
N ASP A 426 -12.84 3.46 -5.49
CA ASP A 426 -11.93 4.03 -4.51
C ASP A 426 -12.64 5.14 -3.73
N THR A 427 -13.05 4.80 -2.50
CA THR A 427 -13.80 5.72 -1.64
C THR A 427 -13.65 5.33 -0.17
N ASP A 428 -13.66 6.32 0.72
CA ASP A 428 -13.73 6.14 2.18
C ASP A 428 -15.17 6.26 2.73
N LEU A 429 -16.15 6.37 1.83
CA LEU A 429 -17.56 6.61 2.11
C LEU A 429 -18.36 5.30 2.10
N PRO A 430 -18.96 4.88 3.23
CA PRO A 430 -19.44 3.52 3.41
C PRO A 430 -20.73 3.20 2.65
N SER A 431 -21.72 4.11 2.58
CA SER A 431 -22.97 3.87 1.84
C SER A 431 -22.70 3.88 0.34
N THR A 432 -21.88 4.81 -0.13
CA THR A 432 -21.45 4.90 -1.52
C THR A 432 -20.76 3.61 -1.97
N LYS A 433 -19.88 3.05 -1.14
CA LYS A 433 -19.23 1.75 -1.42
C LYS A 433 -20.24 0.60 -1.41
N PHE A 434 -21.14 0.55 -0.42
CA PHE A 434 -22.17 -0.46 -0.30
C PHE A 434 -23.08 -0.51 -1.53
N ASP A 435 -23.60 0.65 -1.97
CA ASP A 435 -24.49 0.76 -3.12
C ASP A 435 -23.78 0.43 -4.44
N SER A 436 -22.51 0.86 -4.57
CA SER A 436 -21.68 0.50 -5.73
C SER A 436 -21.45 -1.01 -5.82
N ASN A 437 -21.14 -1.66 -4.71
CA ASN A 437 -20.97 -3.12 -4.65
C ASN A 437 -22.26 -3.85 -5.06
N LEU A 438 -23.43 -3.42 -4.56
CA LEU A 438 -24.72 -4.00 -4.97
C LEU A 438 -25.00 -3.79 -6.46
N LYS A 439 -24.74 -2.59 -6.98
CA LYS A 439 -24.92 -2.27 -8.40
C LYS A 439 -24.05 -3.17 -9.27
N HIS A 440 -22.75 -3.23 -9.01
CA HIS A 440 -21.84 -4.04 -9.83
C HIS A 440 -22.14 -5.54 -9.73
N LEU A 441 -22.60 -6.02 -8.57
CA LEU A 441 -23.07 -7.40 -8.41
C LEU A 441 -24.31 -7.70 -9.27
N LYS A 442 -25.28 -6.76 -9.35
CA LYS A 442 -26.45 -6.87 -10.22
C LYS A 442 -26.14 -6.81 -11.71
N ASP A 443 -24.97 -6.31 -12.09
CA ASP A 443 -24.52 -6.33 -13.48
C ASP A 443 -23.90 -7.69 -13.86
N GLN A 444 -23.59 -8.55 -12.88
CA GLN A 444 -23.00 -9.86 -13.14
C GLN A 444 -24.05 -10.92 -13.51
N PRO A 445 -23.69 -11.88 -14.38
CA PRO A 445 -24.50 -13.08 -14.57
C PRO A 445 -24.57 -13.92 -13.26
N PRO A 446 -25.65 -14.71 -13.08
CA PRO A 446 -25.76 -15.68 -11.99
C PRO A 446 -24.55 -16.60 -11.87
N VAL A 447 -24.27 -17.11 -10.67
CA VAL A 447 -23.11 -18.01 -10.47
C VAL A 447 -23.23 -19.27 -11.34
N SER A 448 -24.45 -19.77 -11.55
CA SER A 448 -24.71 -20.99 -12.33
C SER A 448 -24.30 -20.90 -13.81
N SER A 449 -24.21 -19.69 -14.38
CA SER A 449 -23.89 -19.49 -15.80
C SER A 449 -22.48 -18.92 -16.05
N ARG A 450 -21.77 -18.49 -15.01
CA ARG A 450 -20.42 -17.92 -15.16
C ARG A 450 -19.31 -18.93 -14.97
N LYS A 451 -18.19 -18.68 -15.67
CA LYS A 451 -16.96 -19.48 -15.65
C LYS A 451 -15.79 -18.73 -15.00
N PHE A 452 -16.10 -17.79 -14.12
CA PHE A 452 -15.12 -17.00 -13.39
C PHE A 452 -15.69 -16.67 -12.00
N PHE A 453 -14.81 -16.47 -11.03
CA PHE A 453 -15.17 -15.94 -9.73
C PHE A 453 -15.40 -14.44 -9.80
N TYR A 454 -16.47 -13.97 -9.17
CA TYR A 454 -16.70 -12.55 -8.97
C TYR A 454 -16.55 -12.20 -7.49
N ARG A 455 -15.70 -11.22 -7.20
CA ARG A 455 -15.44 -10.71 -5.86
C ARG A 455 -16.14 -9.38 -5.64
N VAL A 456 -16.89 -9.35 -4.54
CA VAL A 456 -17.39 -8.12 -3.91
C VAL A 456 -16.46 -7.77 -2.76
N GLU A 457 -15.93 -6.55 -2.79
CA GLU A 457 -14.95 -6.06 -1.82
C GLU A 457 -15.61 -5.14 -0.79
N ASN A 458 -15.87 -5.65 0.42
CA ASN A 458 -16.48 -4.93 1.53
C ASN A 458 -15.46 -4.13 2.34
N THR A 459 -14.59 -3.38 1.66
CA THR A 459 -13.67 -2.43 2.28
C THR A 459 -13.80 -1.04 1.67
N VAL A 460 -13.55 -0.04 2.49
CA VAL A 460 -13.42 1.36 2.08
C VAL A 460 -11.98 1.82 2.24
N THR A 461 -11.52 2.63 1.30
CA THR A 461 -10.10 2.97 1.13
C THR A 461 -9.82 4.36 1.70
N PRO A 462 -8.81 4.54 2.57
CA PRO A 462 -8.37 5.87 2.98
C PRO A 462 -8.04 6.76 1.78
N GLN A 463 -8.56 8.00 1.76
CA GLN A 463 -8.35 8.94 0.65
C GLN A 463 -7.19 9.91 0.95
N ALA A 464 -6.40 10.24 -0.07
CA ALA A 464 -5.20 11.08 0.06
C ALA A 464 -5.50 12.55 0.44
N ASP A 465 -6.75 13.01 0.24
CA ASP A 465 -7.23 14.31 0.69
C ASP A 465 -7.47 14.37 2.22
N ASN A 466 -7.34 13.23 2.88
CA ASN A 466 -7.40 13.09 4.33
C ASN A 466 -6.00 12.85 4.91
N PRO A 467 -5.36 13.88 5.50
CA PRO A 467 -3.94 13.84 5.80
C PRO A 467 -3.57 12.77 6.83
N ILE A 468 -4.53 12.23 7.59
CA ILE A 468 -4.30 11.19 8.59
C ILE A 468 -5.56 10.31 8.72
N VAL A 469 -5.64 9.21 7.96
CA VAL A 469 -6.53 8.11 8.34
C VAL A 469 -5.85 6.77 8.21
N CYS A 470 -5.83 6.05 9.32
CA CYS A 470 -5.42 4.67 9.39
C CYS A 470 -6.48 3.79 8.70
N VAL A 471 -6.04 2.66 8.12
CA VAL A 471 -6.92 1.72 7.39
C VAL A 471 -8.04 1.22 8.29
N GLN A 472 -7.73 0.80 9.51
CA GLN A 472 -8.70 0.20 10.43
C GLN A 472 -9.91 1.11 10.75
N PRO A 473 -9.74 2.38 11.21
CA PRO A 473 -10.87 3.29 11.40
C PRO A 473 -11.69 3.59 10.13
N VAL A 474 -11.07 3.54 8.94
CA VAL A 474 -11.79 3.74 7.68
C VAL A 474 -12.63 2.52 7.36
N THR A 475 -12.05 1.32 7.35
CA THR A 475 -12.79 0.11 7.00
C THR A 475 -13.85 -0.28 8.04
N SER A 476 -13.65 0.05 9.33
CA SER A 476 -14.70 -0.07 10.36
C SER A 476 -16.00 0.67 10.03
N ARG A 477 -16.00 1.60 9.07
CA ARG A 477 -17.21 2.31 8.63
C ARG A 477 -18.19 1.42 7.86
N ILE A 478 -17.70 0.36 7.19
CA ILE A 478 -18.52 -0.57 6.40
C ILE A 478 -18.50 -2.00 6.94
N HIS A 479 -17.45 -2.38 7.69
CA HIS A 479 -17.19 -3.74 8.16
C HIS A 479 -18.42 -4.41 8.83
N GLY A 480 -19.15 -3.70 9.69
CA GLY A 480 -20.30 -4.23 10.42
C GLY A 480 -21.58 -4.48 9.60
N TYR A 481 -21.58 -4.18 8.29
CA TYR A 481 -22.76 -4.30 7.43
C TYR A 481 -22.74 -5.52 6.50
N ALA A 482 -21.88 -6.51 6.76
CA ALA A 482 -21.78 -7.71 5.94
C ALA A 482 -23.09 -8.51 5.85
N ARG A 483 -23.75 -8.74 7.00
CA ARG A 483 -25.06 -9.41 7.03
C ARG A 483 -26.13 -8.61 6.31
N LEU A 484 -26.18 -7.29 6.55
CA LEU A 484 -27.08 -6.38 5.82
C LEU A 484 -26.85 -6.48 4.30
N PHE A 485 -25.60 -6.54 3.85
CA PHE A 485 -25.27 -6.68 2.43
C PHE A 485 -25.87 -7.95 1.83
N ILE A 486 -25.73 -9.09 2.52
CA ILE A 486 -26.32 -10.37 2.09
C ILE A 486 -27.86 -10.29 2.09
N THR A 487 -28.47 -9.71 3.13
CA THR A 487 -29.92 -9.44 3.17
C THR A 487 -30.38 -8.61 1.98
N GLN A 488 -29.63 -7.56 1.62
CA GLN A 488 -29.94 -6.73 0.45
C GLN A 488 -29.75 -7.49 -0.87
N CYS A 489 -28.81 -8.42 -0.95
CA CYS A 489 -28.68 -9.27 -2.13
C CYS A 489 -29.94 -10.14 -2.33
N HIS A 490 -30.52 -10.67 -1.27
CA HIS A 490 -31.78 -11.43 -1.34
C HIS A 490 -32.97 -10.54 -1.68
N SER A 491 -33.15 -9.43 -0.97
CA SER A 491 -34.29 -8.53 -1.19
C SER A 491 -34.32 -7.93 -2.60
N GLN A 492 -33.16 -7.78 -3.23
CA GLN A 492 -33.01 -7.21 -4.56
C GLN A 492 -32.82 -8.26 -5.67
N GLY A 493 -32.99 -9.56 -5.37
CA GLY A 493 -32.95 -10.64 -6.35
C GLY A 493 -31.59 -10.84 -7.03
N CYS A 494 -30.50 -10.59 -6.31
CA CYS A 494 -29.12 -10.80 -6.80
C CYS A 494 -28.26 -11.70 -5.88
N ALA A 495 -28.88 -12.37 -4.90
CA ALA A 495 -28.20 -13.32 -4.01
C ALA A 495 -27.53 -14.47 -4.77
N ASP A 496 -28.13 -14.93 -5.88
CA ASP A 496 -27.60 -15.96 -6.79
C ASP A 496 -26.34 -15.53 -7.58
N ARG A 497 -25.89 -14.29 -7.41
CA ARG A 497 -24.68 -13.74 -8.06
C ARG A 497 -23.50 -13.60 -7.10
N LEU A 498 -23.73 -13.58 -5.79
CA LEU A 498 -22.66 -13.43 -4.80
C LEU A 498 -21.78 -14.70 -4.74
N GLN A 499 -20.48 -14.62 -5.04
CA GLN A 499 -19.53 -15.73 -4.77
C GLN A 499 -18.53 -15.32 -3.73
N ILE A 500 -17.59 -14.44 -4.08
CA ILE A 500 -16.50 -14.10 -3.18
C ILE A 500 -16.93 -12.82 -2.48
N PHE A 501 -16.96 -12.84 -1.15
CA PHE A 501 -17.21 -11.67 -0.34
C PHE A 501 -15.99 -11.43 0.54
N SER A 502 -15.28 -10.33 0.27
CA SER A 502 -14.01 -10.03 0.93
C SER A 502 -14.13 -8.82 1.86
N THR A 503 -13.29 -8.78 2.89
CA THR A 503 -13.27 -7.69 3.88
C THR A 503 -11.87 -7.47 4.42
N ASP A 504 -11.61 -6.26 4.93
CA ASP A 504 -10.48 -6.01 5.81
C ASP A 504 -10.82 -6.44 7.24
N PHE A 505 -9.79 -6.85 7.99
CA PHE A 505 -9.87 -7.29 9.38
C PHE A 505 -10.96 -8.33 9.63
N ILE A 506 -10.94 -9.42 8.85
CA ILE A 506 -11.99 -10.44 8.92
C ILE A 506 -12.23 -10.95 10.35
N ASP A 507 -13.51 -11.12 10.68
CA ASP A 507 -13.97 -11.65 11.96
C ASP A 507 -14.85 -12.90 11.79
N GLY A 508 -15.24 -13.49 12.92
CA GLY A 508 -16.03 -14.72 12.91
C GLY A 508 -17.48 -14.52 12.44
N ASP A 509 -18.06 -13.32 12.63
CA ASP A 509 -19.45 -13.07 12.20
C ASP A 509 -19.54 -12.99 10.68
N PHE A 510 -18.55 -12.36 10.04
CA PHE A 510 -18.41 -12.32 8.59
C PHE A 510 -18.31 -13.72 7.98
N VAL A 511 -17.50 -14.60 8.60
CA VAL A 511 -17.37 -16.00 8.17
C VAL A 511 -18.69 -16.75 8.35
N ASP A 512 -19.34 -16.62 9.51
CA ASP A 512 -20.62 -17.28 9.79
C ASP A 512 -21.68 -16.84 8.78
N ALA A 513 -21.71 -15.56 8.41
CA ALA A 513 -22.65 -15.05 7.42
C ALA A 513 -22.45 -15.68 6.03
N CYS A 514 -21.19 -15.81 5.58
CA CYS A 514 -20.86 -16.46 4.31
C CYS A 514 -21.15 -17.98 4.33
N ALA A 515 -20.79 -18.66 5.42
CA ALA A 515 -21.05 -20.09 5.60
C ALA A 515 -22.57 -20.35 5.67
N GLY A 516 -23.34 -19.49 6.34
CA GLY A 516 -24.79 -19.58 6.43
C GLY A 516 -25.49 -19.37 5.08
N ALA A 517 -25.06 -18.37 4.29
CA ALA A 517 -25.56 -18.18 2.93
C ALA A 517 -25.23 -19.40 2.03
N THR A 518 -24.05 -20.00 2.21
CA THR A 518 -23.67 -21.24 1.52
C THR A 518 -24.58 -22.41 1.92
N HIS A 519 -24.78 -22.62 3.23
CA HIS A 519 -25.67 -23.64 3.76
C HIS A 519 -27.09 -23.50 3.20
N ALA A 520 -27.64 -22.29 3.15
CA ALA A 520 -28.97 -22.05 2.60
C ALA A 520 -29.09 -22.39 1.10
N ARG A 521 -28.03 -22.19 0.31
CA ARG A 521 -28.00 -22.61 -1.10
C ARG A 521 -28.02 -24.13 -1.27
N ILE A 522 -27.27 -24.86 -0.43
CA ILE A 522 -27.27 -26.32 -0.45
C ILE A 522 -28.67 -26.86 -0.11
N GLU A 523 -29.33 -26.24 0.85
CA GLU A 523 -30.68 -26.61 1.30
C GLU A 523 -31.81 -26.15 0.35
N GLY A 524 -31.48 -25.45 -0.75
CA GLY A 524 -32.47 -24.92 -1.70
C GLY A 524 -33.34 -23.79 -1.14
N LYS A 525 -32.85 -23.07 -0.13
CA LYS A 525 -33.56 -21.99 0.58
C LYS A 525 -33.15 -20.58 0.16
N ALA A 526 -32.13 -20.44 -0.69
CA ALA A 526 -31.44 -19.18 -1.01
C ALA A 526 -31.55 -18.79 -2.49
#